data_AF-L9XHM0-F1
#
_entry.id   AF-L9XHM0-F1
#
_cell.length_a   1.000
_cell.length_b   1.000
_cell.length_c   1.000
_cell.angle_alpha   90.00
_cell.angle_beta   90.00
_cell.angle_gamma   90.00
#
_symmetry.space_group_name_H-M   'P 1'
#
loop_
_entity.id
_entity.type
_entity.pdbx_description
1 polymer ?
#
loop_
_entity_poly.entity_id
_entity_poly.type
_entity_poly.pdbx_seq_one_letter_code
_entity_poly.pdbx_strand_id
1 'polypeptide(L)'
;MGDAPAVDDLIDAVDAGADGNGDAVAFDGLSVTHGADGYTLETADEEWSGLEREDLEDALEALSAYVTNWRYWQRSVGGEGTARRAFLRWCERAPVAVDTDAGATGDAATDATIDHPSIDDPLSVPERYDALRAGLDREWGQLCLTARLVDDADDDPTGERVYDLWHVDDADTDIADLEVYDEPRDARELATHDEDGRYRPLKTAPTLPSGWAFTGLSGDELVDAVEFFYPATVANWHRELRGNLDVDHWTDTAERQSGIYDVIDELPREAVDWMAEACCVDSQCLRRREWQYEDGDELDVDGGDGPFPCREPCSLVIAAARKWTILESEEEHTYELELTTSEYNQLAELIDAVAEGRTDEIREADVNDGANRYRARYLRSKRFDDEGDLEARQVDD
;
A
#
# COMPACT_ATOMS: atom_id res chain seq x y z
N MET A 1 -5.03 -40.05 -9.77
CA MET A 1 -6.51 -39.93 -9.97
C MET A 1 -7.06 -38.74 -9.20
N GLY A 2 -6.21 -37.76 -8.93
CA GLY A 2 -6.51 -36.41 -8.47
C GLY A 2 -5.93 -35.47 -9.52
N ASP A 3 -6.60 -34.35 -9.77
CA ASP A 3 -6.43 -33.33 -10.82
C ASP A 3 -7.32 -33.46 -12.08
N ALA A 4 -8.06 -34.56 -12.23
CA ALA A 4 -8.97 -34.77 -13.37
C ALA A 4 -9.92 -33.58 -13.69
N PRO A 5 -10.60 -32.93 -12.72
CA PRO A 5 -11.49 -31.82 -13.06
C PRO A 5 -10.74 -30.55 -13.49
N ALA A 6 -9.52 -30.30 -13.01
CA ALA A 6 -8.76 -29.11 -13.40
C ALA A 6 -8.07 -29.29 -14.75
N VAL A 7 -7.54 -30.48 -15.01
CA VAL A 7 -7.00 -30.89 -16.31
C VAL A 7 -8.11 -30.85 -17.37
N ASP A 8 -9.27 -31.46 -17.08
CA ASP A 8 -10.42 -31.43 -18.00
C ASP A 8 -10.90 -29.99 -18.25
N ASP A 9 -11.01 -29.15 -17.21
CA ASP A 9 -11.39 -27.74 -17.35
C ASP A 9 -10.46 -26.98 -18.32
N LEU A 10 -9.15 -27.30 -18.29
CA LEU A 10 -8.15 -26.69 -19.15
C LEU A 10 -8.24 -27.21 -20.59
N ILE A 11 -8.33 -28.52 -20.79
CA ILE A 11 -8.47 -29.10 -22.13
C ILE A 11 -9.76 -28.62 -22.79
N ASP A 12 -10.87 -28.59 -22.05
CA ASP A 12 -12.15 -28.07 -22.54
C ASP A 12 -12.06 -26.59 -22.92
N ALA A 13 -11.26 -25.79 -22.20
CA ALA A 13 -11.01 -24.40 -22.57
C ALA A 13 -10.18 -24.27 -23.87
N VAL A 14 -9.16 -25.11 -24.06
CA VAL A 14 -8.37 -25.18 -25.30
C VAL A 14 -9.27 -25.59 -26.48
N ASP A 15 -10.09 -26.63 -26.30
CA ASP A 15 -10.99 -27.14 -27.33
C ASP A 15 -12.08 -26.12 -27.70
N ALA A 16 -12.64 -25.41 -26.72
CA ALA A 16 -13.61 -24.35 -26.96
C ALA A 16 -13.03 -23.17 -27.77
N GLY A 17 -11.73 -22.87 -27.60
CA GLY A 17 -11.01 -21.85 -28.38
C GLY A 17 -10.76 -22.25 -29.84
N ALA A 18 -10.62 -23.55 -30.13
CA ALA A 18 -10.32 -24.07 -31.47
C ALA A 18 -11.47 -23.92 -32.48
N ASP A 19 -12.71 -23.74 -32.03
CA ASP A 19 -13.93 -23.78 -32.84
C ASP A 19 -14.34 -22.45 -33.53
N GLY A 20 -13.58 -21.35 -33.39
CA GLY A 20 -14.09 -20.05 -33.87
C GLY A 20 -13.11 -18.95 -34.27
N ASN A 21 -11.95 -18.82 -33.62
CA ASN A 21 -10.90 -17.87 -34.01
C ASN A 21 -9.68 -18.12 -33.10
N GLY A 22 -9.06 -19.29 -33.27
CA GLY A 22 -8.10 -19.93 -32.35
C GLY A 22 -7.36 -19.01 -31.40
N ASP A 23 -7.58 -19.21 -30.11
CA ASP A 23 -6.65 -18.79 -29.08
C ASP A 23 -6.24 -20.03 -28.27
N ALA A 24 -4.93 -20.22 -28.24
CA ALA A 24 -4.24 -21.07 -27.30
C ALA A 24 -4.61 -20.69 -25.86
N VAL A 25 -4.61 -21.65 -24.93
CA VAL A 25 -4.47 -21.28 -23.53
C VAL A 25 -3.02 -20.89 -23.33
N ALA A 26 -2.74 -19.61 -23.09
CA ALA A 26 -1.41 -19.11 -22.73
C ALA A 26 -1.50 -18.34 -21.41
N PHE A 27 -0.83 -18.82 -20.36
CA PHE A 27 -0.96 -18.24 -19.02
C PHE A 27 0.23 -18.57 -18.12
N ASP A 28 0.88 -17.55 -17.56
CA ASP A 28 1.97 -17.68 -16.59
C ASP A 28 3.07 -18.69 -16.99
N GLY A 29 3.42 -18.72 -18.27
CA GLY A 29 4.45 -19.62 -18.81
C GLY A 29 3.95 -21.03 -19.13
N LEU A 30 2.64 -21.29 -19.10
CA LEU A 30 2.00 -22.47 -19.72
C LEU A 30 1.39 -22.05 -21.06
N SER A 31 1.65 -22.81 -22.12
CA SER A 31 0.91 -22.70 -23.39
C SER A 31 0.37 -24.06 -23.82
N VAL A 32 -0.91 -24.12 -24.19
CA VAL A 32 -1.55 -25.30 -24.76
C VAL A 32 -2.36 -24.90 -25.99
N THR A 33 -2.07 -25.55 -27.10
CA THR A 33 -2.75 -25.32 -28.39
C THR A 33 -3.30 -26.62 -28.95
N HIS A 34 -4.42 -26.55 -29.66
CA HIS A 34 -4.97 -27.69 -30.40
C HIS A 34 -4.96 -27.38 -31.89
N GLY A 35 -4.16 -28.15 -32.65
CA GLY A 35 -3.98 -28.02 -34.09
C GLY A 35 -4.40 -29.27 -34.86
N ALA A 36 -4.16 -29.24 -36.17
CA ALA A 36 -4.51 -30.36 -37.07
C ALA A 36 -3.74 -31.66 -36.77
N ASP A 37 -2.57 -31.55 -36.15
CA ASP A 37 -1.66 -32.66 -35.85
C ASP A 37 -1.74 -33.11 -34.37
N GLY A 38 -2.73 -32.62 -33.60
CA GLY A 38 -2.90 -32.91 -32.16
C GLY A 38 -2.64 -31.70 -31.27
N TYR A 39 -2.42 -31.93 -29.97
CA TYR A 39 -2.12 -30.88 -29.01
C TYR A 39 -0.63 -30.55 -28.97
N THR A 40 -0.31 -29.28 -28.71
CA THR A 40 1.04 -28.82 -28.37
C THR A 40 1.00 -28.17 -26.99
N LEU A 41 1.86 -28.64 -26.09
CA LEU A 41 2.04 -28.16 -24.73
C LEU A 41 3.44 -27.58 -24.60
N GLU A 42 3.56 -26.36 -24.11
CA GLU A 42 4.82 -25.65 -23.92
C GLU A 42 4.87 -25.03 -22.53
N THR A 43 6.05 -25.12 -21.91
CA THR A 43 6.46 -24.37 -20.73
C THR A 43 7.79 -23.68 -21.00
N ALA A 44 8.30 -22.91 -20.03
CA ALA A 44 9.63 -22.31 -20.16
C ALA A 44 10.76 -23.34 -20.34
N ASP A 45 10.58 -24.57 -19.85
CA ASP A 45 11.62 -25.60 -19.82
C ASP A 45 11.41 -26.71 -20.84
N GLU A 46 10.15 -26.97 -21.24
CA GLU A 46 9.77 -28.17 -21.98
C GLU A 46 8.71 -27.88 -23.06
N GLU A 47 8.82 -28.54 -24.21
CA GLU A 47 7.87 -28.47 -25.32
C GLU A 47 7.52 -29.90 -25.79
N TRP A 48 6.22 -30.18 -25.90
CA TRP A 48 5.69 -31.44 -26.43
C TRP A 48 4.67 -31.14 -27.51
N SER A 49 4.84 -31.77 -28.67
CA SER A 49 4.00 -31.53 -29.85
C SER A 49 3.38 -32.83 -30.37
N GLY A 50 2.17 -32.73 -30.92
CA GLY A 50 1.48 -33.87 -31.55
C GLY A 50 0.95 -34.87 -30.53
N LEU A 51 0.59 -34.38 -29.34
CA LEU A 51 0.01 -35.20 -28.28
C LEU A 51 -1.44 -35.58 -28.64
N GLU A 52 -1.81 -36.83 -28.39
CA GLU A 52 -3.22 -37.21 -28.31
C GLU A 52 -3.79 -36.73 -26.96
N ARG A 53 -5.12 -36.69 -26.82
CA ARG A 53 -5.75 -36.18 -25.59
C ARG A 53 -5.28 -36.90 -24.32
N GLU A 54 -5.16 -38.23 -24.36
CA GLU A 54 -4.70 -39.03 -23.22
C GLU A 54 -3.24 -38.70 -22.84
N ASP A 55 -2.35 -38.54 -23.84
CA ASP A 55 -0.96 -38.13 -23.59
C ASP A 55 -0.86 -36.69 -23.03
N LEU A 56 -1.78 -35.80 -23.44
CA LEU A 56 -1.88 -34.45 -22.88
C LEU A 56 -2.37 -34.47 -21.44
N GLU A 57 -3.39 -35.28 -21.12
CA GLU A 57 -3.90 -35.45 -19.75
C GLU A 57 -2.76 -35.88 -18.80
N ASP A 58 -2.01 -36.91 -19.17
CA ASP A 58 -0.86 -37.40 -18.40
C ASP A 58 0.23 -36.32 -18.23
N ALA A 59 0.51 -35.54 -19.28
CA ALA A 59 1.50 -34.47 -19.22
C ALA A 59 1.04 -33.31 -18.32
N LEU A 60 -0.24 -32.94 -18.35
CA LEU A 60 -0.81 -31.89 -17.53
C LEU A 60 -0.90 -32.30 -16.05
N GLU A 61 -1.15 -33.58 -15.73
CA GLU A 61 -1.07 -34.10 -14.36
C GLU A 61 0.33 -33.88 -13.74
N ALA A 62 1.39 -34.03 -14.55
CA ALA A 62 2.76 -33.75 -14.10
C ALA A 62 3.04 -32.25 -13.90
N LEU A 63 2.22 -31.38 -14.49
CA LEU A 63 2.30 -29.91 -14.43
C LEU A 63 1.16 -29.30 -13.60
N SER A 64 0.69 -30.01 -12.57
CA SER A 64 -0.45 -29.60 -11.73
C SER A 64 -0.35 -28.18 -11.18
N ALA A 65 0.86 -27.69 -10.88
CA ALA A 65 1.06 -26.30 -10.46
C ALA A 65 0.60 -25.29 -11.54
N TYR A 66 0.88 -25.54 -12.81
CA TYR A 66 0.43 -24.68 -13.92
C TYR A 66 -1.08 -24.80 -14.15
N VAL A 67 -1.61 -26.02 -14.13
CA VAL A 67 -3.04 -26.31 -14.37
C VAL A 67 -3.91 -25.67 -13.30
N THR A 68 -3.61 -25.94 -12.03
CA THR A 68 -4.36 -25.40 -10.89
C THR A 68 -4.18 -23.88 -10.78
N ASN A 69 -3.01 -23.35 -11.15
CA ASN A 69 -2.78 -21.90 -11.20
C ASN A 69 -3.70 -21.23 -12.22
N TRP A 70 -3.71 -21.75 -13.45
CA TRP A 70 -4.60 -21.27 -14.50
C TRP A 70 -6.06 -21.33 -14.04
N ARG A 71 -6.49 -22.46 -13.47
CA ARG A 71 -7.86 -22.65 -13.01
C ARG A 71 -8.25 -21.67 -11.92
N TYR A 72 -7.44 -21.49 -10.88
CA TYR A 72 -7.72 -20.51 -9.82
C TYR A 72 -7.92 -19.11 -10.38
N TRP A 73 -7.00 -18.67 -11.24
CA TRP A 73 -7.08 -17.32 -11.78
C TRP A 73 -8.27 -17.16 -12.75
N GLN A 74 -8.60 -18.17 -13.55
CA GLN A 74 -9.67 -18.06 -14.54
C GLN A 74 -11.06 -18.34 -13.98
N ARG A 75 -11.18 -19.22 -12.98
CA ARG A 75 -12.45 -19.70 -12.45
C ARG A 75 -12.77 -19.18 -11.06
N SER A 76 -11.79 -19.11 -10.17
CA SER A 76 -11.99 -18.71 -8.77
C SER A 76 -11.90 -17.20 -8.58
N VAL A 77 -10.88 -16.55 -9.15
CA VAL A 77 -10.72 -15.08 -9.09
C VAL A 77 -11.45 -14.38 -10.24
N GLY A 78 -11.21 -14.80 -11.48
CA GLY A 78 -11.74 -14.15 -12.67
C GLY A 78 -11.30 -12.68 -12.81
N GLY A 79 -12.14 -11.87 -13.46
CA GLY A 79 -12.03 -10.41 -13.47
C GLY A 79 -10.71 -9.88 -14.05
N GLU A 80 -10.36 -10.29 -15.26
CA GLU A 80 -9.16 -9.77 -15.94
C GLU A 80 -9.18 -8.23 -16.03
N GLY A 81 -8.02 -7.63 -15.77
CA GLY A 81 -7.85 -6.18 -15.75
C GLY A 81 -8.49 -5.44 -14.56
N THR A 82 -8.97 -6.15 -13.53
CA THR A 82 -9.49 -5.53 -12.31
C THR A 82 -8.39 -5.28 -11.27
N ALA A 83 -8.56 -4.24 -10.45
CA ALA A 83 -7.64 -3.90 -9.37
C ALA A 83 -7.51 -5.03 -8.34
N ARG A 84 -8.63 -5.71 -8.01
CA ARG A 84 -8.62 -6.88 -7.12
C ARG A 84 -7.68 -7.97 -7.65
N ARG A 85 -7.85 -8.36 -8.91
CA ARG A 85 -7.01 -9.39 -9.52
C ARG A 85 -5.54 -8.98 -9.53
N ALA A 86 -5.24 -7.73 -9.90
CA ALA A 86 -3.89 -7.21 -9.90
C ALA A 86 -3.24 -7.25 -8.50
N PHE A 87 -4.00 -6.87 -7.47
CA PHE A 87 -3.53 -6.87 -6.08
C PHE A 87 -3.26 -8.28 -5.56
N LEU A 88 -4.16 -9.24 -5.81
CA LEU A 88 -3.92 -10.63 -5.44
C LEU A 88 -2.70 -11.21 -6.19
N ARG A 89 -2.51 -10.84 -7.46
CA ARG A 89 -1.30 -11.25 -8.20
C ARG A 89 -0.03 -10.67 -7.57
N TRP A 90 -0.08 -9.41 -7.14
CA TRP A 90 1.01 -8.78 -6.39
C TRP A 90 1.29 -9.48 -5.05
N CYS A 91 0.24 -9.89 -4.31
CA CYS A 91 0.40 -10.67 -3.07
C CYS A 91 1.19 -11.96 -3.30
N GLU A 92 0.99 -12.61 -4.45
CA GLU A 92 1.66 -13.88 -4.79
C GLU A 92 2.99 -13.70 -5.57
N ARG A 93 3.48 -12.46 -5.78
CA ARG A 93 4.57 -12.16 -6.74
C ARG A 93 4.34 -12.76 -8.13
N ALA A 94 3.08 -12.82 -8.57
CA ALA A 94 2.72 -13.19 -9.93
C ALA A 94 2.86 -11.97 -10.86
N PRO A 95 3.08 -12.17 -12.18
CA PRO A 95 3.14 -11.07 -13.14
C PRO A 95 1.88 -10.20 -13.07
N VAL A 96 2.03 -8.90 -12.81
CA VAL A 96 0.92 -7.94 -12.79
C VAL A 96 0.77 -7.33 -14.18
N ALA A 97 -0.45 -7.32 -14.72
CA ALA A 97 -0.69 -6.72 -16.02
C ALA A 97 -0.61 -5.19 -15.93
N VAL A 98 0.23 -4.59 -16.76
CA VAL A 98 0.30 -3.15 -16.98
C VAL A 98 -0.13 -2.83 -18.40
N ASP A 99 -0.80 -1.69 -18.57
CA ASP A 99 -1.10 -1.19 -19.91
C ASP A 99 0.21 -0.60 -20.47
N THR A 100 0.96 -1.36 -21.26
CA THR A 100 2.14 -0.85 -21.96
C THR A 100 1.68 0.06 -23.10
N ASP A 101 1.64 1.36 -22.83
CA ASP A 101 1.35 2.47 -23.76
C ASP A 101 0.07 2.31 -24.61
N ALA A 102 -0.85 3.27 -24.49
CA ALA A 102 -2.11 3.32 -25.22
C ALA A 102 -1.91 3.31 -26.76
N GLY A 103 -1.73 2.13 -27.34
CA GLY A 103 -1.37 1.97 -28.75
C GLY A 103 -0.92 0.56 -29.18
N ALA A 104 -0.54 -0.33 -28.26
CA ALA A 104 -0.17 -1.70 -28.61
C ALA A 104 -1.38 -2.66 -28.56
N THR A 105 -2.02 -2.89 -29.71
CA THR A 105 -2.90 -4.06 -29.88
C THR A 105 -2.05 -5.28 -30.24
N GLY A 106 -1.87 -6.21 -29.32
CA GLY A 106 -1.29 -7.53 -29.62
C GLY A 106 -0.72 -8.24 -28.38
N ASP A 107 -1.01 -9.55 -28.29
CA ASP A 107 -0.52 -10.51 -27.28
C ASP A 107 1.01 -10.69 -27.29
N ALA A 108 1.70 -9.68 -26.80
CA ALA A 108 3.11 -9.75 -26.42
C ALA A 108 3.34 -8.87 -25.19
N ALA A 109 2.55 -9.07 -24.14
CA ALA A 109 2.77 -8.49 -22.82
C ALA A 109 3.71 -9.38 -21.99
N THR A 110 4.76 -9.90 -22.61
CA THR A 110 5.80 -10.67 -21.92
C THR A 110 7.12 -9.91 -22.08
N ASP A 111 7.72 -9.57 -20.94
CA ASP A 111 9.08 -9.04 -20.76
C ASP A 111 9.27 -7.51 -20.62
N ALA A 112 8.20 -6.72 -20.46
CA ALA A 112 8.35 -5.35 -19.96
C ALA A 112 8.45 -5.37 -18.42
N THR A 113 9.66 -5.24 -17.89
CA THR A 113 9.87 -5.01 -16.45
C THR A 113 9.15 -3.73 -16.05
N ILE A 114 8.22 -3.83 -15.11
CA ILE A 114 7.52 -2.67 -14.55
C ILE A 114 8.50 -1.99 -13.61
N ASP A 115 9.00 -0.82 -14.01
CA ASP A 115 9.83 0.01 -13.13
C ASP A 115 8.89 0.78 -12.16
N HIS A 116 8.43 0.08 -11.13
CA HIS A 116 7.59 0.64 -10.08
C HIS A 116 8.11 0.16 -8.71
N PRO A 117 8.27 1.06 -7.72
CA PRO A 117 8.96 0.74 -6.47
C PRO A 117 8.30 -0.37 -5.64
N SER A 118 6.99 -0.61 -5.83
CA SER A 118 6.28 -1.71 -5.16
C SER A 118 6.18 -3.00 -5.97
N ILE A 119 6.74 -3.09 -7.18
CA ILE A 119 6.72 -4.28 -8.03
C ILE A 119 8.09 -4.96 -8.02
N ASP A 120 8.13 -6.18 -7.51
CA ASP A 120 9.31 -7.04 -7.60
C ASP A 120 9.30 -7.88 -8.89
N ASP A 121 10.46 -8.46 -9.20
CA ASP A 121 10.56 -9.49 -10.22
C ASP A 121 9.55 -10.63 -9.95
N PRO A 122 8.74 -11.03 -10.93
CA PRO A 122 7.73 -12.07 -10.74
C PRO A 122 8.38 -13.45 -10.59
N LEU A 123 7.77 -14.30 -9.78
CA LEU A 123 8.14 -15.71 -9.66
C LEU A 123 7.51 -16.53 -10.78
N SER A 124 8.25 -17.52 -11.30
CA SER A 124 7.66 -18.57 -12.13
C SER A 124 6.61 -19.35 -11.34
N VAL A 125 5.69 -20.05 -12.02
CA VAL A 125 4.64 -20.81 -11.33
C VAL A 125 5.22 -21.85 -10.34
N PRO A 126 6.25 -22.65 -10.67
CA PRO A 126 6.83 -23.59 -9.72
C PRO A 126 7.41 -22.90 -8.49
N GLU A 127 8.22 -21.85 -8.66
CA GLU A 127 8.81 -21.09 -7.55
C GLU A 127 7.75 -20.41 -6.69
N ARG A 128 6.69 -19.89 -7.32
CA ARG A 128 5.55 -19.29 -6.63
C ARG A 128 4.80 -20.32 -5.79
N TYR A 129 4.57 -21.52 -6.31
CA TYR A 129 3.92 -22.59 -5.55
C TYR A 129 4.77 -23.03 -4.36
N ASP A 130 6.08 -23.12 -4.52
CA ASP A 130 6.99 -23.40 -3.40
C ASP A 130 6.93 -22.31 -2.32
N ALA A 131 6.88 -21.04 -2.72
CA ALA A 131 6.71 -19.92 -1.80
C ALA A 131 5.33 -19.96 -1.09
N LEU A 132 4.24 -20.21 -1.81
CA LEU A 132 2.90 -20.31 -1.24
C LEU A 132 2.74 -21.48 -0.26
N ARG A 133 3.48 -22.59 -0.45
CA ARG A 133 3.50 -23.69 0.53
C ARG A 133 4.23 -23.32 1.82
N ALA A 134 5.22 -22.44 1.74
CA ALA A 134 5.94 -21.93 2.90
C ALA A 134 5.17 -20.80 3.62
N GLY A 135 4.30 -20.09 2.90
CA GLY A 135 3.76 -18.79 3.29
C GLY A 135 4.57 -17.69 2.64
N LEU A 136 3.91 -16.87 1.82
CA LEU A 136 4.53 -15.75 1.14
C LEU A 136 4.01 -14.44 1.73
N ASP A 137 4.88 -13.76 2.47
CA ASP A 137 4.56 -12.48 3.12
C ASP A 137 4.79 -11.30 2.19
N ARG A 138 3.89 -10.32 2.29
CA ARG A 138 3.96 -9.02 1.60
C ARG A 138 3.51 -7.92 2.54
N GLU A 139 4.08 -6.73 2.38
CA GLU A 139 3.73 -5.58 3.20
C GLU A 139 2.96 -4.54 2.38
N TRP A 140 1.86 -4.05 2.93
CA TRP A 140 1.03 -2.99 2.36
C TRP A 140 0.74 -1.94 3.43
N GLY A 141 1.58 -0.91 3.51
CA GLY A 141 1.55 0.01 4.64
C GLY A 141 1.96 -0.72 5.92
N GLN A 142 1.15 -0.65 6.98
CA GLN A 142 1.40 -1.41 8.22
C GLN A 142 0.72 -2.78 8.25
N LEU A 143 0.25 -3.28 7.10
CA LEU A 143 -0.36 -4.61 6.98
C LEU A 143 0.66 -5.61 6.45
N CYS A 144 0.82 -6.74 7.12
CA CYS A 144 1.51 -7.92 6.59
C CYS A 144 0.44 -8.91 6.10
N LEU A 145 0.50 -9.25 4.81
CA LEU A 145 -0.40 -10.20 4.16
C LEU A 145 0.37 -11.47 3.85
N THR A 146 -0.16 -12.62 4.26
CA THR A 146 0.49 -13.91 4.04
C THR A 146 -0.36 -14.76 3.12
N ALA A 147 0.13 -15.00 1.90
CA ALA A 147 -0.53 -15.86 0.92
C ALA A 147 -0.08 -17.31 1.08
N ARG A 148 -1.04 -18.24 1.14
CA ARG A 148 -0.80 -19.68 1.28
C ARG A 148 -1.67 -20.47 0.31
N LEU A 149 -1.24 -21.69 -0.02
CA LEU A 149 -2.15 -22.68 -0.59
C LEU A 149 -3.07 -23.22 0.52
N VAL A 150 -4.32 -23.51 0.19
CA VAL A 150 -5.21 -24.25 1.09
C VAL A 150 -4.62 -25.63 1.34
N ASP A 151 -4.53 -26.04 2.62
CA ASP A 151 -4.12 -27.39 3.00
C ASP A 151 -5.23 -28.39 2.60
N ASP A 152 -5.12 -28.96 1.40
CA ASP A 152 -6.02 -30.02 0.97
C ASP A 152 -5.67 -31.32 1.73
N ALA A 153 -6.64 -31.84 2.50
CA ALA A 153 -6.49 -33.05 3.31
C ALA A 153 -6.37 -34.35 2.49
N ASP A 154 -6.65 -34.25 1.18
CA ASP A 154 -6.52 -35.30 0.19
C ASP A 154 -5.32 -34.95 -0.70
N ASP A 155 -4.58 -35.95 -1.21
CA ASP A 155 -3.38 -35.81 -2.07
C ASP A 155 -3.66 -35.12 -3.44
N ASP A 156 -4.66 -34.25 -3.53
CA ASP A 156 -5.13 -33.54 -4.72
C ASP A 156 -5.24 -32.03 -4.46
N PRO A 157 -4.16 -31.25 -4.67
CA PRO A 157 -4.15 -29.83 -4.39
C PRO A 157 -4.98 -29.08 -5.43
N THR A 158 -6.06 -28.45 -5.00
CA THR A 158 -6.97 -27.64 -5.84
C THR A 158 -6.33 -26.36 -6.39
N GLY A 159 -5.20 -25.95 -5.80
CA GLY A 159 -4.52 -24.68 -6.09
C GLY A 159 -5.26 -23.45 -5.57
N GLU A 160 -6.24 -23.63 -4.69
CA GLU A 160 -6.92 -22.52 -4.02
C GLU A 160 -5.98 -21.81 -3.05
N ARG A 161 -6.15 -20.48 -2.94
CA ARG A 161 -5.36 -19.65 -2.05
C ARG A 161 -6.16 -19.20 -0.86
N VAL A 162 -5.48 -19.15 0.27
CA VAL A 162 -5.96 -18.61 1.52
C VAL A 162 -4.99 -17.55 2.01
N TYR A 163 -5.52 -16.51 2.63
CA TYR A 163 -4.75 -15.35 3.05
C TYR A 163 -4.94 -15.07 4.53
N ASP A 164 -3.84 -14.72 5.19
CA ASP A 164 -3.88 -14.15 6.52
C ASP A 164 -3.42 -12.69 6.47
N LEU A 165 -3.85 -11.91 7.46
CA LEU A 165 -3.59 -10.47 7.55
C LEU A 165 -3.36 -10.08 9.01
N TRP A 166 -2.25 -9.42 9.30
CA TRP A 166 -1.94 -8.88 10.63
C TRP A 166 -1.16 -7.57 10.50
N HIS A 167 -0.91 -6.89 11.62
CA HIS A 167 -0.02 -5.73 11.63
C HIS A 167 1.44 -6.16 11.39
N VAL A 168 2.27 -5.36 10.71
CA VAL A 168 3.69 -5.69 10.46
C VAL A 168 4.47 -6.01 11.74
N ASP A 169 4.19 -5.30 12.84
CA ASP A 169 4.81 -5.56 14.14
C ASP A 169 4.37 -6.88 14.80
N ASP A 170 3.32 -7.53 14.30
CA ASP A 170 2.81 -8.81 14.79
C ASP A 170 3.27 -10.01 13.95
N ALA A 171 4.07 -9.81 12.89
CA ALA A 171 4.41 -10.87 11.95
C ALA A 171 5.12 -12.08 12.58
N ASP A 172 5.90 -11.85 13.63
CA ASP A 172 6.59 -12.90 14.40
C ASP A 172 5.86 -13.27 15.72
N THR A 173 4.68 -12.71 15.97
CA THR A 173 3.89 -12.96 17.19
C THR A 173 3.10 -14.26 17.06
N ASP A 174 3.06 -15.06 18.13
CA ASP A 174 2.23 -16.27 18.15
C ASP A 174 0.75 -15.88 18.04
N ILE A 175 0.02 -16.50 17.12
CA ILE A 175 -1.41 -16.25 16.93
C ILE A 175 -2.24 -16.40 18.21
N ALA A 176 -1.80 -17.23 19.16
CA ALA A 176 -2.45 -17.39 20.46
C ALA A 176 -2.41 -16.13 21.34
N ASP A 177 -1.49 -15.21 21.05
CA ASP A 177 -1.34 -13.92 21.73
C ASP A 177 -2.05 -12.77 20.99
N LEU A 178 -2.67 -13.03 19.84
CA LEU A 178 -3.40 -12.04 19.02
C LEU A 178 -4.93 -12.22 19.13
N GLU A 179 -5.67 -11.12 18.96
CA GLU A 179 -7.12 -11.19 18.80
C GLU A 179 -7.47 -11.57 17.34
N VAL A 180 -8.07 -12.74 17.17
CA VAL A 180 -8.41 -13.28 15.84
C VAL A 180 -9.81 -12.85 15.41
N TYR A 181 -9.91 -12.35 14.18
CA TYR A 181 -11.13 -11.92 13.52
C TYR A 181 -11.39 -12.73 12.25
N ASP A 182 -12.65 -13.09 12.01
CA ASP A 182 -13.07 -13.88 10.83
C ASP A 182 -13.87 -13.03 9.81
N GLU A 183 -14.27 -11.81 10.17
CA GLU A 183 -15.15 -10.96 9.35
C GLU A 183 -14.39 -9.72 8.88
N PRO A 184 -14.09 -9.55 7.58
CA PRO A 184 -13.28 -8.43 7.05
C PRO A 184 -13.76 -7.05 7.49
N ARG A 185 -15.07 -6.91 7.73
CA ARG A 185 -15.69 -5.65 8.17
C ARG A 185 -15.15 -5.16 9.53
N ASP A 186 -14.68 -6.06 10.39
CA ASP A 186 -14.15 -5.71 11.71
C ASP A 186 -12.87 -4.85 11.60
N ALA A 187 -12.15 -4.94 10.47
CA ALA A 187 -11.03 -4.07 10.14
C ALA A 187 -11.39 -2.58 10.20
N ARG A 188 -12.66 -2.22 9.93
CA ARG A 188 -13.12 -0.84 10.03
C ARG A 188 -13.11 -0.34 11.47
N GLU A 189 -13.46 -1.19 12.43
CA GLU A 189 -13.46 -0.84 13.85
C GLU A 189 -12.02 -0.70 14.35
N LEU A 190 -11.16 -1.65 14.00
CA LEU A 190 -9.71 -1.62 14.29
C LEU A 190 -9.04 -0.37 13.72
N ALA A 191 -9.36 0.01 12.48
CA ALA A 191 -8.79 1.19 11.84
C ALA A 191 -9.32 2.52 12.41
N THR A 192 -10.35 2.52 13.29
CA THR A 192 -11.04 3.74 13.72
C THR A 192 -10.21 4.59 14.68
N HIS A 193 -9.47 3.96 15.59
CA HIS A 193 -8.67 4.64 16.62
C HIS A 193 -7.22 4.15 16.59
N ASP A 194 -6.30 4.96 17.12
CA ASP A 194 -4.91 4.57 17.35
C ASP A 194 -4.76 3.86 18.71
N GLU A 195 -3.53 3.48 19.06
CA GLU A 195 -3.21 2.76 20.32
C GLU A 195 -3.56 3.57 21.58
N ASP A 196 -3.56 4.90 21.49
CA ASP A 196 -3.97 5.81 22.56
C ASP A 196 -5.50 6.02 22.61
N GLY A 197 -6.27 5.38 21.72
CA GLY A 197 -7.71 5.52 21.60
C GLY A 197 -8.16 6.83 20.93
N ARG A 198 -7.25 7.57 20.28
CA ARG A 198 -7.57 8.78 19.52
C ARG A 198 -8.12 8.38 18.16
N TYR A 199 -9.10 9.14 17.68
CA TYR A 199 -9.67 8.88 16.35
C TYR A 199 -8.62 9.05 15.25
N ARG A 200 -8.59 8.13 14.27
CA ARG A 200 -7.72 8.18 13.08
C ARG A 200 -8.48 8.78 11.89
N PRO A 201 -8.43 10.11 11.67
CA PRO A 201 -9.07 10.73 10.51
C PRO A 201 -8.38 10.36 9.20
N LEU A 202 -7.05 10.23 9.20
CA LEU A 202 -6.26 9.74 8.09
C LEU A 202 -5.93 8.27 8.33
N LYS A 203 -6.55 7.38 7.56
CA LYS A 203 -6.35 5.94 7.71
C LYS A 203 -4.97 5.47 7.33
N THR A 204 -4.25 6.23 6.50
CA THR A 204 -2.88 5.94 6.09
C THR A 204 -1.83 6.60 6.97
N ALA A 205 -2.19 7.24 8.09
CA ALA A 205 -1.19 7.62 9.09
C ALA A 205 -0.59 6.34 9.71
N PRO A 206 0.73 6.28 9.97
CA PRO A 206 1.43 5.11 10.51
C PRO A 206 1.15 4.91 12.01
N THR A 207 -0.12 4.75 12.35
CA THR A 207 -0.67 4.72 13.71
C THR A 207 -1.73 3.64 13.86
N LEU A 208 -1.74 2.66 12.95
CA LEU A 208 -2.62 1.50 13.07
C LEU A 208 -2.20 0.69 14.32
N PRO A 209 -3.12 0.34 15.23
CA PRO A 209 -2.78 -0.53 16.36
C PRO A 209 -2.35 -1.91 15.90
N SER A 210 -1.43 -2.53 16.63
CA SER A 210 -1.12 -3.96 16.53
C SER A 210 -1.99 -4.80 17.48
N GLY A 211 -1.76 -6.12 17.56
CA GLY A 211 -2.43 -7.06 18.47
C GLY A 211 -3.61 -7.82 17.88
N TRP A 212 -3.77 -7.85 16.55
CA TRP A 212 -4.90 -8.50 15.88
C TRP A 212 -4.45 -9.34 14.67
N ALA A 213 -5.27 -10.31 14.29
CA ALA A 213 -5.07 -11.11 13.08
C ALA A 213 -6.41 -11.44 12.42
N PHE A 214 -6.43 -11.44 11.09
CA PHE A 214 -7.43 -12.16 10.30
C PHE A 214 -6.76 -13.39 9.72
N THR A 215 -7.43 -14.54 9.79
CA THR A 215 -6.90 -15.78 9.23
C THR A 215 -7.89 -16.45 8.32
N GLY A 216 -7.39 -17.17 7.32
CA GLY A 216 -8.26 -18.00 6.51
C GLY A 216 -9.09 -17.24 5.47
N LEU A 217 -8.71 -16.00 5.13
CA LEU A 217 -9.46 -15.15 4.22
C LEU A 217 -9.38 -15.68 2.79
N SER A 218 -10.51 -15.62 2.07
CA SER A 218 -10.50 -15.70 0.62
C SER A 218 -9.86 -14.44 0.01
N GLY A 219 -9.51 -14.51 -1.27
CA GLY A 219 -8.97 -13.34 -1.97
C GLY A 219 -9.95 -12.16 -2.09
N ASP A 220 -11.27 -12.38 -2.05
CA ASP A 220 -12.24 -11.28 -1.96
C ASP A 220 -12.18 -10.61 -0.58
N GLU A 221 -12.23 -11.43 0.47
CA GLU A 221 -12.23 -10.99 1.87
C GLU A 221 -10.93 -10.26 2.25
N LEU A 222 -9.79 -10.70 1.72
CA LEU A 222 -8.52 -9.99 1.88
C LEU A 222 -8.59 -8.56 1.33
N VAL A 223 -9.05 -8.41 0.09
CA VAL A 223 -9.12 -7.09 -0.56
C VAL A 223 -10.12 -6.20 0.15
N ASP A 224 -11.25 -6.76 0.61
CA ASP A 224 -12.22 -6.02 1.44
C ASP A 224 -11.59 -5.55 2.76
N ALA A 225 -10.85 -6.41 3.47
CA ALA A 225 -10.15 -6.05 4.71
C ALA A 225 -9.13 -4.92 4.48
N VAL A 226 -8.32 -5.03 3.42
CA VAL A 226 -7.36 -3.98 3.01
C VAL A 226 -8.08 -2.66 2.70
N GLU A 227 -9.22 -2.70 2.00
CA GLU A 227 -10.01 -1.49 1.70
C GLU A 227 -10.66 -0.88 2.96
N PHE A 228 -10.95 -1.67 3.99
CA PHE A 228 -11.40 -1.14 5.28
C PHE A 228 -10.28 -0.49 6.09
N PHE A 229 -9.06 -1.05 6.04
CA PHE A 229 -7.88 -0.46 6.67
C PHE A 229 -7.38 0.78 5.92
N TYR A 230 -7.21 0.68 4.60
CA TYR A 230 -6.64 1.70 3.73
C TYR A 230 -7.48 1.92 2.47
N PRO A 231 -8.58 2.70 2.60
CA PRO A 231 -9.52 2.93 1.50
C PRO A 231 -8.87 3.46 0.22
N ALA A 232 -9.29 2.90 -0.90
CA ALA A 232 -8.91 3.23 -2.28
C ALA A 232 -7.41 3.06 -2.62
N THR A 233 -6.61 2.47 -1.74
CA THR A 233 -5.17 2.28 -1.99
C THR A 233 -4.93 1.29 -3.12
N VAL A 234 -5.62 0.15 -3.11
CA VAL A 234 -5.53 -0.88 -4.17
C VAL A 234 -6.02 -0.32 -5.51
N ALA A 235 -7.14 0.40 -5.50
CA ALA A 235 -7.70 0.97 -6.71
C ALA A 235 -6.78 2.04 -7.34
N ASN A 236 -6.18 2.91 -6.52
CA ASN A 236 -5.29 3.96 -7.03
C ASN A 236 -3.93 3.43 -7.48
N TRP A 237 -3.35 2.48 -6.75
CA TRP A 237 -2.14 1.77 -7.18
C TRP A 237 -2.36 1.09 -8.54
N HIS A 238 -3.50 0.41 -8.74
CA HIS A 238 -3.80 -0.19 -10.04
C HIS A 238 -3.96 0.85 -11.17
N ARG A 239 -4.48 2.05 -10.87
CA ARG A 239 -4.56 3.15 -11.84
C ARG A 239 -3.19 3.69 -12.23
N GLU A 240 -2.32 3.85 -11.24
CA GLU A 240 -0.93 4.26 -11.42
C GLU A 240 -0.15 3.28 -12.30
N LEU A 241 -0.24 1.98 -12.02
CA LEU A 241 0.35 0.94 -12.84
C LEU A 241 -0.10 0.95 -14.31
N ARG A 242 -1.26 1.56 -14.60
CA ARG A 242 -1.82 1.69 -15.94
C ARG A 242 -1.66 3.09 -16.53
N GLY A 243 -0.88 3.96 -15.88
CA GLY A 243 -0.65 5.34 -16.32
C GLY A 243 -1.94 6.18 -16.39
N ASN A 244 -2.96 5.85 -15.60
CA ASN A 244 -4.26 6.53 -15.60
C ASN A 244 -4.68 7.05 -14.21
N LEU A 245 -3.72 7.19 -13.29
CA LEU A 245 -3.94 7.86 -12.02
C LEU A 245 -4.29 9.34 -12.28
N ASP A 246 -5.43 9.76 -11.72
CA ASP A 246 -5.91 11.15 -11.77
C ASP A 246 -5.25 11.98 -10.67
N VAL A 247 -4.12 12.61 -10.97
CA VAL A 247 -3.41 13.48 -10.02
C VAL A 247 -3.99 14.90 -10.08
N ASP A 248 -4.35 15.42 -8.92
CA ASP A 248 -4.79 16.79 -8.67
C ASP A 248 -3.68 17.50 -7.90
N HIS A 249 -3.00 18.46 -8.55
CA HIS A 249 -1.90 19.22 -7.96
C HIS A 249 -2.39 20.24 -6.93
N TRP A 250 -1.46 20.83 -6.17
CA TRP A 250 -1.80 21.81 -5.13
C TRP A 250 -2.64 22.96 -5.67
N THR A 251 -2.21 23.60 -6.77
CA THR A 251 -2.93 24.74 -7.36
C THR A 251 -4.36 24.36 -7.76
N ASP A 252 -4.54 23.25 -8.45
CA ASP A 252 -5.86 22.72 -8.84
C ASP A 252 -6.76 22.45 -7.64
N THR A 253 -6.22 21.90 -6.55
CA THR A 253 -6.99 21.60 -5.33
C THR A 253 -7.30 22.85 -4.53
N ALA A 254 -6.36 23.79 -4.43
CA ALA A 254 -6.50 25.05 -3.70
C ALA A 254 -7.57 25.94 -4.33
N GLU A 255 -7.54 26.13 -5.66
CA GLU A 255 -8.51 26.93 -6.42
C GLU A 255 -9.95 26.41 -6.31
N ARG A 256 -10.15 25.12 -6.03
CA ARG A 256 -11.48 24.51 -5.85
C ARG A 256 -12.06 24.73 -4.46
N GLN A 257 -11.24 25.11 -3.48
CA GLN A 257 -11.74 25.33 -2.14
C GLN A 257 -12.66 26.54 -2.09
N SER A 258 -13.52 26.58 -1.08
CA SER A 258 -14.47 27.67 -0.93
C SER A 258 -14.82 27.90 0.54
N GLY A 259 -15.48 29.03 0.80
CA GLY A 259 -15.93 29.38 2.15
C GLY A 259 -14.74 29.63 3.08
N ILE A 260 -14.66 28.93 4.21
CA ILE A 260 -13.57 29.16 5.17
C ILE A 260 -12.21 28.70 4.67
N TYR A 261 -12.16 27.87 3.63
CA TYR A 261 -10.94 27.31 3.05
C TYR A 261 -10.51 28.05 1.77
N ASP A 262 -11.28 29.02 1.30
CA ASP A 262 -10.98 29.82 0.09
C ASP A 262 -9.58 30.43 0.15
N VAL A 263 -9.15 30.87 1.34
CA VAL A 263 -7.87 31.54 1.58
C VAL A 263 -6.63 30.70 1.24
N ILE A 264 -6.73 29.37 1.11
CA ILE A 264 -5.52 28.55 0.96
C ILE A 264 -4.79 28.75 -0.37
N ASP A 265 -5.47 29.29 -1.39
CA ASP A 265 -4.82 29.66 -2.65
C ASP A 265 -3.84 30.85 -2.50
N GLU A 266 -3.90 31.56 -1.37
CA GLU A 266 -2.97 32.61 -0.98
C GLU A 266 -1.71 32.07 -0.26
N LEU A 267 -1.62 30.76 0.01
CA LEU A 267 -0.45 30.17 0.66
C LEU A 267 0.80 30.37 -0.21
N PRO A 268 1.89 30.95 0.32
CA PRO A 268 3.11 31.14 -0.47
C PRO A 268 3.65 29.81 -1.02
N ARG A 269 4.18 29.83 -2.25
CA ARG A 269 4.77 28.66 -2.93
C ARG A 269 5.77 27.90 -2.05
N GLU A 270 6.65 28.60 -1.34
CA GLU A 270 7.65 28.00 -0.45
C GLU A 270 7.01 27.37 0.80
N ALA A 271 5.91 27.92 1.28
CA ALA A 271 5.17 27.36 2.41
C ALA A 271 4.44 26.05 2.05
N VAL A 272 4.19 25.79 0.76
CA VAL A 272 3.68 24.49 0.29
C VAL A 272 4.72 23.38 0.49
N ASP A 273 6.01 23.68 0.27
CA ASP A 273 7.10 22.74 0.56
C ASP A 273 7.16 22.41 2.05
N TRP A 274 7.16 23.43 2.93
CA TRP A 274 7.19 23.20 4.39
C TRP A 274 5.96 22.43 4.89
N MET A 275 4.79 22.71 4.31
CA MET A 275 3.58 21.94 4.57
C MET A 275 3.75 20.47 4.16
N ALA A 276 4.28 20.21 2.97
CA ALA A 276 4.50 18.86 2.48
C ALA A 276 5.49 18.10 3.38
N GLU A 277 6.57 18.75 3.80
CA GLU A 277 7.53 18.21 4.77
C GLU A 277 6.87 17.88 6.12
N ALA A 278 6.01 18.77 6.61
CA ALA A 278 5.35 18.59 7.90
C ALA A 278 4.23 17.53 7.90
N CYS A 279 3.60 17.25 6.76
CA CYS A 279 2.38 16.43 6.71
C CYS A 279 2.47 15.18 5.82
N CYS A 280 3.37 15.15 4.85
CA CYS A 280 3.32 14.20 3.73
C CYS A 280 4.61 13.38 3.59
N VAL A 281 5.37 13.25 4.67
CA VAL A 281 6.52 12.33 4.77
C VAL A 281 6.10 10.99 5.38
N ASP A 282 6.92 9.96 5.22
CA ASP A 282 6.57 8.58 5.62
C ASP A 282 6.28 8.41 7.12
N SER A 283 6.85 9.27 7.98
CA SER A 283 6.52 9.30 9.41
C SER A 283 5.12 9.81 9.71
N GLN A 284 4.47 10.49 8.75
CA GLN A 284 3.12 11.07 8.88
C GLN A 284 2.08 10.35 8.01
N CYS A 285 2.47 9.78 6.86
CA CYS A 285 1.55 9.14 5.94
C CYS A 285 2.25 8.04 5.12
N LEU A 286 1.63 6.86 5.05
CA LEU A 286 2.10 5.68 4.30
C LEU A 286 1.90 5.79 2.77
N ARG A 287 1.29 6.88 2.28
CA ARG A 287 1.08 7.08 0.83
C ARG A 287 2.28 7.81 0.24
N ARG A 288 2.75 7.37 -0.93
CA ARG A 288 3.68 8.15 -1.74
C ARG A 288 2.97 9.30 -2.43
N ARG A 289 3.39 10.54 -2.18
CA ARG A 289 2.81 11.74 -2.74
C ARG A 289 3.15 11.90 -4.22
N GLU A 290 2.15 11.79 -5.08
CA GLU A 290 2.26 12.03 -6.53
C GLU A 290 1.90 13.47 -6.90
N TRP A 291 1.07 14.14 -6.10
CA TRP A 291 0.74 15.53 -6.35
C TRP A 291 1.94 16.44 -6.03
N GLN A 292 2.19 17.38 -6.96
CA GLN A 292 3.19 18.44 -6.88
C GLN A 292 2.53 19.82 -6.73
N TYR A 293 3.30 20.91 -6.82
CA TYR A 293 2.73 22.26 -6.75
C TYR A 293 1.78 22.52 -7.93
N GLU A 294 2.26 22.30 -9.15
CA GLU A 294 1.49 22.25 -10.40
C GLU A 294 2.16 21.28 -11.40
N ASP A 295 1.52 20.99 -12.54
CA ASP A 295 2.14 20.17 -13.59
C ASP A 295 3.42 20.82 -14.12
N GLY A 296 4.56 20.15 -13.92
CA GLY A 296 5.89 20.66 -14.28
C GLY A 296 6.56 21.56 -13.23
N ASP A 297 5.96 21.78 -12.06
CA ASP A 297 6.58 22.43 -10.89
C ASP A 297 6.55 21.47 -9.69
N GLU A 298 7.65 20.75 -9.52
CA GLU A 298 7.86 19.80 -8.44
C GLU A 298 8.13 20.49 -7.11
N LEU A 299 7.65 19.90 -6.01
CA LEU A 299 8.02 20.31 -4.66
C LEU A 299 9.43 19.82 -4.34
N ASP A 300 10.14 20.56 -3.49
CA ASP A 300 11.52 20.24 -3.08
C ASP A 300 11.58 19.02 -2.15
N VAL A 301 10.48 18.74 -1.44
CA VAL A 301 10.36 17.62 -0.50
C VAL A 301 10.07 16.34 -1.27
N ASP A 302 10.72 15.24 -0.89
CA ASP A 302 10.42 13.93 -1.46
C ASP A 302 8.95 13.50 -1.22
N GLY A 303 8.40 12.68 -2.11
CA GLY A 303 7.03 12.19 -2.03
C GLY A 303 6.82 11.07 -1.00
N GLY A 304 7.88 10.44 -0.52
CA GLY A 304 7.86 9.26 0.33
C GLY A 304 7.98 7.96 -0.46
N ASP A 305 8.30 6.87 0.25
CA ASP A 305 8.60 5.56 -0.36
C ASP A 305 7.39 4.59 -0.34
N GLY A 306 6.21 5.09 0.07
CA GLY A 306 4.99 4.28 0.21
C GLY A 306 4.60 3.49 -1.04
N PRO A 307 4.05 2.26 -0.90
CA PRO A 307 3.78 1.38 -2.04
C PRO A 307 2.58 1.80 -2.89
N PHE A 308 1.72 2.69 -2.37
CA PHE A 308 0.51 3.19 -3.02
C PHE A 308 0.46 4.73 -3.07
N PRO A 309 -0.13 5.32 -4.13
CA PRO A 309 -0.01 6.74 -4.40
C PRO A 309 -1.05 7.61 -3.65
N CYS A 310 -0.65 8.85 -3.36
CA CYS A 310 -1.48 9.96 -2.92
C CYS A 310 -1.66 10.93 -4.09
N ARG A 311 -2.85 10.88 -4.71
CA ARG A 311 -3.15 11.63 -5.93
C ARG A 311 -3.62 13.08 -5.72
N GLU A 312 -3.90 13.49 -4.49
CA GLU A 312 -4.43 14.83 -4.18
C GLU A 312 -4.12 15.23 -2.73
N PRO A 313 -3.89 16.53 -2.42
CA PRO A 313 -3.85 17.02 -1.04
C PRO A 313 -5.10 16.61 -0.24
N CYS A 314 -4.88 15.88 0.86
CA CYS A 314 -6.00 15.35 1.66
C CYS A 314 -6.65 16.44 2.54
N SER A 315 -7.82 16.14 3.10
CA SER A 315 -8.55 17.10 3.94
C SER A 315 -7.79 17.57 5.19
N LEU A 316 -6.86 16.76 5.72
CA LEU A 316 -5.98 17.20 6.82
C LEU A 316 -4.98 18.26 6.35
N VAL A 317 -4.37 18.05 5.17
CA VAL A 317 -3.48 19.02 4.53
C VAL A 317 -4.22 20.32 4.27
N ILE A 318 -5.45 20.26 3.73
CA ILE A 318 -6.30 21.46 3.52
C ILE A 318 -6.59 22.20 4.83
N ALA A 319 -6.88 21.45 5.91
CA ALA A 319 -7.14 22.05 7.22
C ALA A 319 -5.89 22.71 7.82
N ALA A 320 -4.71 22.09 7.65
CA ALA A 320 -3.43 22.62 8.09
C ALA A 320 -3.00 23.84 7.27
N ALA A 321 -3.08 23.75 5.94
CA ALA A 321 -2.81 24.83 5.00
C ALA A 321 -3.59 26.09 5.34
N ARG A 322 -4.87 25.97 5.70
CA ARG A 322 -5.66 27.12 6.15
C ARG A 322 -5.07 27.81 7.38
N LYS A 323 -4.52 27.06 8.32
CA LYS A 323 -3.88 27.63 9.51
C LYS A 323 -2.56 28.29 9.18
N TRP A 324 -1.75 27.66 8.34
CA TRP A 324 -0.48 28.22 7.90
C TRP A 324 -0.67 29.44 7.00
N THR A 325 -1.66 29.46 6.12
CA THR A 325 -1.92 30.65 5.29
C THR A 325 -2.26 31.87 6.14
N ILE A 326 -3.03 31.68 7.22
CA ILE A 326 -3.28 32.76 8.18
C ILE A 326 -1.97 33.19 8.86
N LEU A 327 -1.17 32.22 9.32
CA LEU A 327 0.11 32.49 9.98
C LEU A 327 1.08 33.26 9.06
N GLU A 328 1.24 32.83 7.81
CA GLU A 328 2.10 33.47 6.81
C GLU A 328 1.57 34.84 6.33
N SER A 329 0.28 35.13 6.57
CA SER A 329 -0.31 36.45 6.28
C SER A 329 -0.05 37.48 7.38
N GLU A 330 0.40 37.04 8.57
CA GLU A 330 0.71 37.93 9.69
C GLU A 330 2.02 38.69 9.43
N GLU A 331 2.14 39.88 10.02
CA GLU A 331 3.36 40.68 9.92
C GLU A 331 4.42 40.09 10.86
N GLU A 332 5.60 39.78 10.32
CA GLU A 332 6.73 39.35 11.14
C GLU A 332 7.17 40.47 12.08
N HIS A 333 7.42 40.11 13.33
CA HIS A 333 7.94 41.01 14.35
C HIS A 333 9.14 40.39 15.04
N THR A 334 10.10 41.24 15.42
CA THR A 334 11.24 40.77 16.22
C THR A 334 10.85 40.73 17.69
N TYR A 335 11.01 39.57 18.33
CA TYR A 335 10.86 39.40 19.77
C TYR A 335 12.22 39.11 20.41
N GLU A 336 12.62 39.91 21.40
CA GLU A 336 13.86 39.68 22.16
C GLU A 336 13.60 38.95 23.47
N LEU A 337 14.31 37.83 23.66
CA LEU A 337 14.27 36.98 24.87
C LEU A 337 15.67 36.85 25.48
N GLU A 338 15.77 36.93 26.81
CA GLU A 338 17.03 36.69 27.51
C GLU A 338 17.13 35.24 28.00
N LEU A 339 17.72 34.36 27.19
CA LEU A 339 17.90 32.94 27.49
C LEU A 339 19.35 32.60 27.81
N THR A 340 19.56 31.64 28.72
CA THR A 340 20.85 30.93 28.78
C THR A 340 20.97 29.98 27.59
N THR A 341 22.19 29.62 27.19
CA THR A 341 22.42 28.65 26.10
C THR A 341 21.67 27.33 26.31
N SER A 342 21.62 26.84 27.55
CA SER A 342 20.89 25.61 27.86
C SER A 342 19.38 25.76 27.75
N GLU A 343 18.81 26.95 27.99
CA GLU A 343 17.38 27.20 27.79
C GLU A 343 17.04 27.31 26.30
N TYR A 344 17.90 27.96 25.50
CA TYR A 344 17.75 27.99 24.05
C TYR A 344 17.78 26.58 23.45
N ASN A 345 18.79 25.78 23.80
CA ASN A 345 18.88 24.39 23.34
C ASN A 345 17.65 23.57 23.78
N GLN A 346 17.16 23.81 25.00
CA GLN A 346 15.97 23.13 25.49
C GLN A 346 14.71 23.48 24.66
N LEU A 347 14.55 24.73 24.22
CA LEU A 347 13.43 25.11 23.34
C LEU A 347 13.53 24.41 21.98
N ALA A 348 14.72 24.31 21.41
CA ALA A 348 14.94 23.57 20.17
C ALA A 348 14.61 22.08 20.34
N GLU A 349 15.09 21.44 21.41
CA GLU A 349 14.79 20.04 21.72
C GLU A 349 13.29 19.79 21.98
N LEU A 350 12.57 20.77 22.56
CA LEU A 350 11.12 20.69 22.74
C LEU A 350 10.36 20.71 21.41
N ILE A 351 10.76 21.58 20.48
CA ILE A 351 10.14 21.66 19.14
C ILE A 351 10.39 20.35 18.40
N ASP A 352 11.63 19.88 18.38
CA ASP A 352 12.04 18.63 17.75
C ASP A 352 11.27 17.42 18.32
N ALA A 353 11.21 17.27 19.64
CA ALA A 353 10.49 16.15 20.25
C ALA A 353 8.97 16.17 19.98
N VAL A 354 8.36 17.35 19.83
CA VAL A 354 6.94 17.46 19.46
C VAL A 354 6.72 17.16 17.99
N ALA A 355 7.57 17.68 17.10
CA ALA A 355 7.51 17.42 15.67
C ALA A 355 7.67 15.93 15.35
N GLU A 356 8.58 15.26 16.05
CA GLU A 356 8.84 13.83 15.90
C GLU A 356 7.89 12.93 16.72
N GLY A 357 6.92 13.49 17.46
CA GLY A 357 5.98 12.72 18.28
C GLY A 357 6.60 11.98 19.48
N ARG A 358 7.86 12.25 19.84
CA ARG A 358 8.63 11.51 20.85
C ARG A 358 8.31 11.88 22.30
N THR A 359 7.33 12.74 22.54
CA THR A 359 7.09 13.29 23.89
C THR A 359 6.66 12.24 24.91
N ASP A 360 5.93 11.20 24.48
CA ASP A 360 5.43 10.15 25.38
C ASP A 360 6.50 9.07 25.69
N GLU A 361 7.59 9.04 24.93
CA GLU A 361 8.73 8.13 25.16
C GLU A 361 9.64 8.61 26.29
N ILE A 362 9.64 9.92 26.58
CA ILE A 362 10.56 10.55 27.52
C ILE A 362 10.07 10.35 28.96
N ARG A 363 10.77 9.49 29.70
CA ARG A 363 10.40 9.15 31.08
C ARG A 363 10.68 10.31 32.03
N GLU A 364 9.95 10.39 33.14
CA GLU A 364 10.11 11.50 34.09
C GLU A 364 11.53 11.57 34.69
N ALA A 365 12.20 10.44 34.82
CA ALA A 365 13.56 10.35 35.36
C ALA A 365 14.66 10.75 34.35
N ASP A 366 14.35 10.86 33.06
CA ASP A 366 15.31 11.20 31.99
C ASP A 366 15.55 12.71 31.92
N VAL A 367 15.88 13.32 33.06
CA VAL A 367 16.04 14.78 33.25
C VAL A 367 17.18 15.42 32.46
N ASN A 368 17.97 14.62 31.74
CA ASN A 368 19.01 15.10 30.83
C ASN A 368 18.46 15.45 29.45
N ASP A 369 17.33 14.87 29.06
CA ASP A 369 16.63 15.19 27.81
C ASP A 369 15.93 16.55 27.95
N GLY A 370 16.14 17.50 27.03
CA GLY A 370 15.57 18.84 27.10
C GLY A 370 14.05 18.89 26.97
N ALA A 371 13.44 17.94 26.27
CA ALA A 371 11.99 17.81 26.15
C ALA A 371 11.34 17.15 27.37
N ASN A 372 12.13 16.71 28.36
CA ASN A 372 11.61 16.16 29.62
C ASN A 372 10.58 17.08 30.30
N ARG A 373 9.47 16.49 30.73
CA ARG A 373 8.34 17.18 31.36
C ARG A 373 8.71 18.07 32.55
N TYR A 374 9.61 17.65 33.43
CA TYR A 374 10.00 18.46 34.59
C TYR A 374 10.82 19.68 34.19
N ARG A 375 11.65 19.55 33.16
CA ARG A 375 12.40 20.68 32.62
C ARG A 375 11.48 21.67 31.90
N ALA A 376 10.53 21.19 31.10
CA ALA A 376 9.54 22.04 30.45
C ALA A 376 8.74 22.85 31.48
N ARG A 377 8.30 22.20 32.57
CA ARG A 377 7.60 22.86 33.70
C ARG A 377 8.48 23.89 34.42
N TYR A 378 9.76 23.58 34.63
CA TYR A 378 10.70 24.53 35.24
C TYR A 378 10.94 25.75 34.35
N LEU A 379 11.15 25.55 33.05
CA LEU A 379 11.32 26.62 32.07
C LEU A 379 10.08 27.52 32.04
N ARG A 380 8.88 26.91 31.98
CA ARG A 380 7.61 27.63 32.05
C ARG A 380 7.50 28.47 33.34
N SER A 381 7.80 27.88 34.50
CA SER A 381 7.75 28.62 35.78
C SER A 381 8.74 29.78 35.88
N LYS A 382 9.80 29.79 35.06
CA LYS A 382 10.85 30.81 35.07
C LYS A 382 10.63 31.90 34.03
N ARG A 383 10.06 31.56 32.87
CA ARG A 383 10.02 32.41 31.67
C ARG A 383 8.63 32.90 31.29
N PHE A 384 7.59 32.46 31.99
CA PHE A 384 6.23 32.90 31.73
C PHE A 384 5.75 33.79 32.86
N ASP A 385 4.97 34.81 32.50
CA ASP A 385 4.39 35.74 33.46
C ASP A 385 3.16 35.16 34.18
N ASP A 386 2.52 35.98 35.02
CA ASP A 386 1.34 35.59 35.78
C ASP A 386 0.08 35.37 34.89
N GLU A 387 0.08 35.89 33.66
CA GLU A 387 -1.00 35.72 32.67
C GLU A 387 -0.81 34.44 31.85
N GLY A 388 0.40 33.85 31.90
CA GLY A 388 0.75 32.61 31.23
C GLY A 388 1.32 32.82 29.84
N ASP A 389 1.83 34.02 29.56
CA ASP A 389 2.50 34.38 28.32
C ASP A 389 4.03 34.29 28.49
N LEU A 390 4.74 33.97 27.39
CA LEU A 390 6.20 33.92 27.39
C LEU A 390 6.75 35.34 27.51
N GLU A 391 7.56 35.61 28.54
CA GLU A 391 8.17 36.92 28.76
C GLU A 391 9.16 37.25 27.64
N ALA A 392 8.71 38.05 26.67
CA ALA A 392 9.49 38.58 25.57
C ALA A 392 9.16 40.06 25.35
N ARG A 393 10.12 40.84 24.82
CA ARG A 393 9.86 42.22 24.39
C ARG A 393 9.82 42.28 22.87
N GLN A 394 8.70 42.72 22.32
CA GLN A 394 8.62 43.08 20.90
C GLN A 394 9.52 44.29 20.64
N VAL A 395 10.30 44.20 19.59
CA VAL A 395 11.17 45.27 19.10
C VAL A 395 10.55 45.77 17.82
N ASP A 396 10.02 46.99 17.87
CA ASP A 396 9.61 47.71 16.67
C ASP A 396 10.88 48.21 15.96
N ASP A 397 10.92 48.08 14.63
CA ASP A 397 12.01 48.60 13.78
C ASP A 397 12.14 50.13 13.79
#